data_AF-A0A7S2AWN7-F1
#
_entry.id   AF-A0A7S2AWN7-F1
#
_cell.length_a   1.000
_cell.length_b   1.000
_cell.length_c   1.000
_cell.angle_alpha   90.00
_cell.angle_beta   90.00
_cell.angle_gamma   90.00
#
_symmetry.space_group_name_H-M   'P 1'
#
loop_
_entity.id
_entity.type
_entity.pdbx_description
1 polymer ?
#
loop_
_entity_poly.entity_id
_entity_poly.type
_entity_poly.pdbx_seq_one_letter_code
_entity_poly.pdbx_strand_id
1 'polypeptide(L)'
;AETQGKLRQFATSQHASSPSPTSPAAAQLRATLTWLPSVEVLIGYDREEYYESKATTPAITGARVYLSLGDYESTEKLAWAVLERHKLNPLLMYQAYMLIARAATAAQKPEEAHKMQLQAAEIAAKAHFRFLEARALVGLADPVHITRAQEVIATLKSDPRELGGVRGLLSPGA
;
A
#
# COMPACT_ATOMS: atom_id res chain seq x y z
N ALA A 1 52.21 -34.13 30.43
CA ALA A 1 51.87 -32.71 30.68
C ALA A 1 51.92 -32.01 29.32
N GLU A 2 50.79 -31.96 28.62
CA GLU A 2 49.82 -30.85 28.62
C GLU A 2 50.12 -29.83 27.53
N THR A 3 49.25 -29.80 26.51
CA THR A 3 48.54 -28.64 25.93
C THR A 3 48.09 -29.02 24.51
N GLN A 4 46.90 -29.59 24.38
CA GLN A 4 45.63 -28.89 24.11
C GLN A 4 45.60 -28.12 22.78
N GLY A 5 44.82 -28.70 21.84
CA GLY A 5 43.67 -28.04 21.24
C GLY A 5 43.89 -26.79 20.39
N LYS A 6 43.76 -26.94 19.06
CA LYS A 6 43.25 -25.84 18.23
C LYS A 6 42.23 -26.36 17.22
N LEU A 7 40.98 -26.16 17.62
CA LEU A 7 39.76 -26.36 16.85
C LEU A 7 39.82 -25.56 15.53
N ARG A 8 39.46 -26.23 14.44
CA ARG A 8 39.16 -25.61 13.15
C ARG A 8 37.94 -24.71 13.34
N GLN A 9 38.15 -23.40 13.33
CA GLN A 9 37.06 -22.44 13.26
C GLN A 9 36.60 -22.36 11.80
N PHE A 10 35.37 -22.80 11.56
CA PHE A 10 34.64 -22.51 10.34
C PHE A 10 34.39 -21.00 10.30
N ALA A 11 34.94 -20.32 9.30
CA ALA A 11 34.59 -18.95 9.01
C ALA A 11 33.14 -18.92 8.52
N THR A 12 32.20 -18.64 9.43
CA THR A 12 30.84 -18.27 9.08
C THR A 12 30.93 -16.95 8.33
N SER A 13 30.73 -17.03 7.01
CA SER A 13 30.64 -15.88 6.11
C SER A 13 29.47 -15.01 6.58
N GLN A 14 29.77 -13.93 7.30
CA GLN A 14 28.80 -12.88 7.55
C GLN A 14 28.54 -12.20 6.20
N HIS A 15 27.46 -12.59 5.52
CA HIS A 15 26.85 -11.75 4.51
C HIS A 15 26.32 -10.49 5.20
N ALA A 16 27.22 -9.54 5.45
CA ALA A 16 26.86 -8.15 5.63
C ALA A 16 26.17 -7.74 4.32
N SER A 17 24.85 -7.67 4.37
CA SER A 17 24.04 -7.05 3.33
C SER A 17 24.56 -5.63 3.16
N SER A 18 25.33 -5.38 2.10
CA SER A 18 25.73 -4.02 1.75
C SER A 18 24.47 -3.19 1.63
N PRO A 19 24.36 -2.03 2.31
CA PRO A 19 23.26 -1.12 2.04
C PRO A 19 23.39 -0.72 0.57
N SER A 20 22.36 -1.00 -0.22
CA SER A 20 22.30 -0.57 -1.62
C SER A 20 22.63 0.92 -1.70
N PRO A 21 23.46 1.37 -2.66
CA PRO A 21 23.83 2.76 -2.77
C PRO A 21 22.56 3.56 -3.02
N THR A 22 22.09 4.24 -1.97
CA THR A 22 20.95 5.14 -2.05
C THR A 22 21.42 6.32 -2.87
N SER A 23 20.71 6.64 -3.95
CA SER A 23 21.06 7.75 -4.85
C SER A 23 21.41 9.02 -4.04
N PRO A 24 22.52 9.72 -4.34
CA PRO A 24 22.92 10.94 -3.63
C PRO A 24 21.81 12.00 -3.61
N ALA A 25 20.98 12.06 -4.66
CA ALA A 25 19.84 12.96 -4.75
C ALA A 25 18.71 12.57 -3.78
N ALA A 26 18.47 11.27 -3.58
CA ALA A 26 17.51 10.78 -2.60
C ALA A 26 17.99 11.00 -1.16
N ALA A 27 19.30 10.87 -0.92
CA ALA A 27 19.92 11.20 0.36
C ALA A 27 19.86 12.70 0.67
N GLN A 28 20.11 13.56 -0.33
CA GLN A 28 19.94 15.01 -0.19
C GLN A 28 18.49 15.40 0.08
N LEU A 29 17.53 14.87 -0.68
CA LEU A 29 16.10 15.11 -0.42
C LEU A 29 15.71 14.71 1.01
N ARG A 30 16.11 13.52 1.47
CA ARG A 30 15.88 13.07 2.85
C ARG A 30 16.54 13.99 3.89
N ALA A 31 17.75 14.47 3.63
CA ALA A 31 18.46 15.40 4.51
C ALA A 31 17.80 16.79 4.58
N THR A 32 17.13 17.25 3.53
CA THR A 32 16.34 18.51 3.53
C THR A 32 14.96 18.39 4.18
N LEU A 33 14.49 17.19 4.49
CA LEU A 33 13.13 16.92 5.00
C LEU A 33 13.08 16.73 6.51
N THR A 34 13.92 17.44 7.26
CA THR A 34 13.88 17.43 8.74
C THR A 34 12.55 17.92 9.32
N TRP A 35 11.74 18.62 8.52
CA TRP A 35 10.41 19.09 8.89
C TRP A 35 9.30 18.06 8.68
N LEU A 36 9.55 16.96 7.94
CA LEU A 36 8.51 15.97 7.67
C LEU A 36 8.30 15.09 8.92
N PRO A 37 7.08 15.02 9.48
CA PRO A 37 6.81 14.18 10.63
C PRO A 37 7.06 12.70 10.30
N SER A 38 7.54 11.93 11.26
CA SER A 38 7.76 10.49 11.06
C SER A 38 6.45 9.74 10.80
N VAL A 39 6.57 8.53 10.25
CA VAL A 39 5.44 7.62 10.02
C VAL A 39 4.63 7.42 11.30
N GLU A 40 5.31 7.16 12.42
CA GLU A 40 4.69 6.92 13.72
C GLU A 40 3.93 8.14 14.23
N VAL A 41 4.46 9.35 13.99
CA VAL A 41 3.80 10.60 14.36
C VAL A 41 2.53 10.82 13.52
N LEU A 42 2.61 10.61 12.21
CA LEU A 42 1.46 10.74 11.30
C LEU A 42 0.37 9.70 11.61
N ILE A 43 0.77 8.48 11.92
CA ILE A 43 -0.11 7.43 12.44
C ILE A 43 -0.68 7.88 13.80
N GLY A 44 0.11 8.49 14.68
CA GLY A 44 -0.35 9.00 15.97
C GLY A 44 -1.47 10.03 15.83
N TYR A 45 -1.34 10.97 14.89
CA TYR A 45 -2.37 11.99 14.58
C TYR A 45 -3.64 11.42 13.95
N ASP A 46 -3.58 10.19 13.46
CA ASP A 46 -4.70 9.49 12.85
C ASP A 46 -5.54 8.69 13.89
N ARG A 47 -5.33 8.93 15.20
CA ARG A 47 -6.10 8.33 16.29
C ARG A 47 -7.33 9.17 16.67
N GLU A 48 -8.50 8.55 16.53
CA GLU A 48 -9.77 8.75 17.27
C GLU A 48 -10.52 10.10 17.25
N GLU A 49 -9.95 11.23 16.84
CA GLU A 49 -10.69 12.52 16.87
C GLU A 49 -11.17 13.06 15.52
N TYR A 50 -11.00 12.28 14.45
CA TYR A 50 -11.10 12.76 13.06
C TYR A 50 -12.19 12.06 12.22
N TYR A 51 -13.37 11.75 12.75
CA TYR A 51 -14.43 11.07 11.97
C TYR A 51 -15.77 11.80 12.13
N GLU A 52 -16.49 12.20 11.08
CA GLU A 52 -16.86 11.41 9.88
C GLU A 52 -16.80 12.19 8.54
N SER A 53 -16.46 13.48 8.54
CA SER A 53 -16.72 14.36 7.36
C SER A 53 -15.51 14.70 6.48
N LYS A 54 -14.29 14.29 6.85
CA LYS A 54 -13.08 14.74 6.13
C LYS A 54 -12.67 13.77 5.03
N ALA A 55 -12.41 14.35 3.85
CA ALA A 55 -11.98 13.64 2.65
C ALA A 55 -10.51 13.17 2.67
N THR A 56 -9.76 13.46 3.75
CA THR A 56 -8.33 13.14 3.90
C THR A 56 -7.93 13.09 5.36
N THR A 57 -6.85 12.36 5.66
CA THR A 57 -6.23 12.29 6.98
C THR A 57 -4.75 12.72 6.93
N PRO A 58 -4.12 13.02 8.09
CA PRO A 58 -2.68 13.23 8.15
C PRO A 58 -1.90 12.05 7.56
N ALA A 59 -2.33 10.81 7.81
CA ALA A 59 -1.68 9.61 7.27
C ALA A 59 -1.77 9.53 5.73
N ILE A 60 -2.94 9.80 5.13
CA ILE A 60 -3.08 9.88 3.67
C ILE A 60 -2.20 10.98 3.08
N THR A 61 -2.17 12.15 3.73
CA THR A 61 -1.40 13.30 3.27
C THR A 61 0.09 13.00 3.32
N GLY A 62 0.56 12.45 4.44
CA GLY A 62 1.95 12.01 4.61
C GLY A 62 2.34 10.94 3.60
N ALA A 63 1.49 9.94 3.36
CA ALA A 63 1.73 8.89 2.38
C ALA A 63 1.93 9.46 0.97
N ARG A 64 1.16 10.48 0.57
CA ARG A 64 1.37 11.17 -0.72
C ARG A 64 2.71 11.89 -0.80
N VAL A 65 3.14 12.50 0.30
CA VAL A 65 4.45 13.17 0.37
C VAL A 65 5.57 12.14 0.26
N TYR A 66 5.54 11.08 1.07
CA TYR A 66 6.53 9.99 1.01
C TYR A 66 6.58 9.33 -0.38
N LEU A 67 5.44 9.10 -1.02
CA LEU A 67 5.38 8.57 -2.37
C LEU A 67 6.10 9.48 -3.37
N SER A 68 5.87 10.79 -3.27
CA SER A 68 6.48 11.80 -4.16
C SER A 68 7.99 11.90 -3.95
N LEU A 69 8.49 11.47 -2.78
CA LEU A 69 9.90 11.43 -2.43
C LEU A 69 10.58 10.08 -2.78
N GLY A 70 9.82 9.13 -3.32
CA GLY A 70 10.31 7.79 -3.62
C GLY A 70 10.44 6.87 -2.40
N ASP A 71 9.86 7.25 -1.25
CA ASP A 71 9.81 6.40 -0.06
C ASP A 71 8.52 5.56 -0.07
N TYR A 72 8.58 4.45 -0.83
CA TYR A 72 7.46 3.56 -1.05
C TYR A 72 7.10 2.73 0.18
N GLU A 73 8.08 2.34 0.99
CA GLU A 73 7.86 1.67 2.28
C GLU A 73 7.14 2.61 3.25
N SER A 74 7.64 3.85 3.32
CA SER A 74 6.99 5.06 3.83
C SER A 74 5.48 5.09 3.61
N THR A 75 5.17 5.07 2.33
CA THR A 75 3.83 5.19 1.75
C THR A 75 2.95 4.01 2.11
N GLU A 76 3.45 2.79 1.94
CA GLU A 76 2.71 1.55 2.19
C GLU A 76 2.32 1.44 3.67
N LYS A 77 3.26 1.69 4.60
CA LYS A 77 3.00 1.65 6.05
C LYS A 77 1.85 2.58 6.46
N LEU A 78 1.87 3.81 5.96
CA LEU A 78 0.83 4.81 6.26
C LEU A 78 -0.52 4.42 5.64
N ALA A 79 -0.51 3.94 4.39
CA ALA A 79 -1.74 3.53 3.72
C ALA A 79 -2.38 2.29 4.37
N TRP A 80 -1.58 1.32 4.80
CA TRP A 80 -2.08 0.17 5.57
C TRP A 80 -2.66 0.59 6.92
N ALA A 81 -2.00 1.51 7.63
CA ALA A 81 -2.55 2.05 8.88
C ALA A 81 -3.92 2.72 8.68
N VAL A 82 -4.13 3.40 7.55
CA VAL A 82 -5.44 3.95 7.17
C VAL A 82 -6.46 2.85 6.95
N LEU A 83 -6.11 1.77 6.23
CA LEU A 83 -7.02 0.64 6.00
C LEU A 83 -7.41 -0.08 7.30
N GLU A 84 -6.49 -0.19 8.24
CA GLU A 84 -6.75 -0.82 9.54
C GLU A 84 -7.70 -0.01 10.42
N ARG A 85 -7.65 1.32 10.32
CA ARG A 85 -8.39 2.23 11.21
C ARG A 85 -9.71 2.71 10.62
N HIS A 86 -9.74 2.90 9.30
CA HIS A 86 -10.83 3.61 8.62
C HIS A 86 -11.64 2.68 7.73
N LYS A 87 -11.91 1.47 8.24
CA LYS A 87 -12.60 0.36 7.55
C LYS A 87 -14.02 0.69 7.09
N LEU A 88 -14.61 1.77 7.60
CA LEU A 88 -15.98 2.18 7.31
C LEU A 88 -16.06 3.42 6.41
N ASN A 89 -14.93 4.04 6.04
CA ASN A 89 -14.92 5.20 5.16
C ASN A 89 -14.44 4.80 3.75
N PRO A 90 -15.34 4.59 2.77
CA PRO A 90 -14.97 4.07 1.45
C PRO A 90 -14.02 5.01 0.69
N LEU A 91 -14.10 6.33 0.93
CA LEU A 91 -13.23 7.29 0.27
C LEU A 91 -11.79 7.17 0.76
N LEU A 92 -11.58 7.04 2.08
CA LEU A 92 -10.25 6.86 2.66
C LEU A 92 -9.67 5.49 2.30
N MET A 93 -10.50 4.44 2.30
CA MET A 93 -10.05 3.12 1.84
C MET A 93 -9.63 3.16 0.38
N TYR A 94 -10.43 3.77 -0.51
CA TYR A 94 -10.08 3.97 -1.91
C TYR A 94 -8.72 4.68 -2.06
N GLN A 95 -8.53 5.79 -1.33
CA GLN A 95 -7.30 6.56 -1.39
C GLN A 95 -6.09 5.74 -0.91
N ALA A 96 -6.24 4.96 0.15
CA ALA A 96 -5.18 4.10 0.66
C ALA A 96 -4.81 2.99 -0.34
N TYR A 97 -5.79 2.28 -0.89
CA TYR A 97 -5.51 1.26 -1.93
C TYR A 97 -4.81 1.85 -3.15
N MET A 98 -5.22 3.04 -3.61
CA MET A 98 -4.55 3.71 -4.73
C MET A 98 -3.12 4.15 -4.40
N LEU A 99 -2.82 4.48 -3.14
CA LEU A 99 -1.46 4.79 -2.70
C LEU A 99 -0.57 3.54 -2.68
N ILE A 100 -1.08 2.43 -2.13
CA ILE A 100 -0.37 1.13 -2.13
C ILE A 100 -0.13 0.68 -3.57
N ALA A 101 -1.15 0.78 -4.44
CA ALA A 101 -1.01 0.44 -5.85
C ALA A 101 0.13 1.22 -6.54
N ARG A 102 0.20 2.53 -6.29
CA ARG A 102 1.24 3.39 -6.87
C ARG A 102 2.63 3.08 -6.31
N ALA A 103 2.73 2.84 -5.01
CA ALA A 103 3.97 2.40 -4.37
C ALA A 103 4.46 1.07 -4.98
N ALA A 104 3.56 0.09 -5.12
CA ALA A 104 3.83 -1.19 -5.75
C ALA A 104 4.26 -1.05 -7.22
N THR A 105 3.60 -0.20 -8.01
CA THR A 105 4.03 0.10 -9.40
C THR A 105 5.45 0.67 -9.43
N ALA A 106 5.73 1.64 -8.57
CA ALA A 106 7.06 2.27 -8.51
C ALA A 106 8.15 1.32 -8.01
N ALA A 107 7.78 0.35 -7.16
CA ALA A 107 8.62 -0.75 -6.69
C ALA A 107 8.70 -1.94 -7.66
N GLN A 108 8.15 -1.82 -8.88
CA GLN A 108 8.13 -2.88 -9.90
C GLN A 108 7.45 -4.18 -9.44
N LYS A 109 6.39 -4.07 -8.65
CA LYS A 109 5.53 -5.17 -8.20
C LYS A 109 4.15 -5.11 -8.91
N PRO A 110 4.06 -5.48 -10.19
CA PRO A 110 2.85 -5.27 -11.01
C PRO A 110 1.64 -6.07 -10.51
N GLU A 111 1.83 -7.28 -10.01
CA GLU A 111 0.74 -8.12 -9.48
C GLU A 111 0.11 -7.50 -8.22
N GLU A 112 0.94 -6.98 -7.32
CA GLU A 112 0.48 -6.29 -6.12
C GLU A 112 -0.25 -4.99 -6.48
N ALA A 113 0.30 -4.21 -7.42
CA ALA A 113 -0.33 -2.99 -7.90
C ALA A 113 -1.72 -3.25 -8.50
N HIS A 114 -1.83 -4.29 -9.34
CA HIS A 114 -3.09 -4.73 -9.93
C HIS A 114 -4.11 -5.11 -8.86
N LYS A 115 -3.71 -5.95 -7.89
CA LYS A 115 -4.58 -6.38 -6.79
C LYS A 115 -5.14 -5.19 -6.01
N MET A 116 -4.30 -4.20 -5.71
CA MET A 116 -4.73 -3.01 -4.96
C MET A 116 -5.65 -2.10 -5.78
N GLN A 117 -5.43 -1.96 -7.09
CA GLN A 117 -6.33 -1.21 -7.97
C GLN A 117 -7.71 -1.86 -8.09
N LEU A 118 -7.78 -3.20 -8.15
CA LEU A 118 -9.05 -3.92 -8.14
C LEU A 118 -9.82 -3.66 -6.84
N GLN A 119 -9.14 -3.76 -5.69
CA GLN A 119 -9.75 -3.44 -4.39
C GLN A 119 -10.27 -2.00 -4.33
N ALA A 120 -9.51 -1.03 -4.86
CA ALA A 120 -9.97 0.35 -4.98
C ALA A 120 -11.22 0.48 -5.86
N ALA A 121 -11.26 -0.20 -7.01
CA ALA A 121 -12.40 -0.18 -7.93
C ALA A 121 -13.65 -0.79 -7.30
N GLU A 122 -13.53 -1.92 -6.60
CA GLU A 122 -14.62 -2.56 -5.87
C GLU A 122 -15.23 -1.65 -4.80
N ILE A 123 -14.38 -0.98 -4.00
CA ILE A 123 -14.83 -0.06 -2.96
C ILE A 123 -15.54 1.15 -3.57
N ALA A 124 -14.98 1.73 -4.63
CA ALA A 124 -15.61 2.84 -5.33
C ALA A 124 -16.95 2.43 -5.94
N ALA A 125 -17.05 1.23 -6.50
CA ALA A 125 -18.29 0.69 -7.05
C ALA A 125 -19.36 0.50 -5.97
N LYS A 126 -19.00 -0.12 -4.83
CA LYS A 126 -19.89 -0.33 -3.67
C LYS A 126 -20.39 0.98 -3.07
N ALA A 127 -19.54 2.02 -3.05
CA ALA A 127 -19.90 3.35 -2.58
C ALA A 127 -20.55 4.24 -3.66
N HIS A 128 -20.81 3.70 -4.86
CA HIS A 128 -21.37 4.41 -6.01
C HIS A 128 -20.57 5.63 -6.50
N PHE A 129 -19.26 5.67 -6.22
CA PHE A 129 -18.35 6.71 -6.69
C PHE A 129 -17.87 6.45 -8.11
N ARG A 130 -18.72 6.70 -9.11
CA ARG A 130 -18.47 6.41 -10.53
C ARG A 130 -17.16 6.98 -11.07
N PHE A 131 -16.80 8.20 -10.66
CA PHE A 131 -15.53 8.82 -11.06
C PHE A 131 -14.31 8.09 -10.50
N LEU A 132 -14.37 7.65 -9.23
CA LEU A 132 -13.28 6.93 -8.57
C LEU A 132 -13.14 5.49 -9.10
N GLU A 133 -14.26 4.86 -9.43
CA GLU A 133 -14.33 3.57 -10.12
C GLU A 133 -13.57 3.63 -11.44
N ALA A 134 -13.96 4.57 -12.32
CA ALA A 134 -13.30 4.75 -13.62
C ALA A 134 -11.80 5.03 -13.46
N ARG A 135 -11.41 5.85 -12.48
CA ARG A 135 -10.00 6.16 -12.20
C ARG A 135 -9.20 4.93 -11.76
N ALA A 136 -9.77 4.03 -10.95
CA ALA A 136 -9.09 2.80 -10.56
C ALA A 136 -8.93 1.84 -11.76
N LEU A 137 -9.97 1.73 -12.60
CA LEU A 137 -9.93 0.90 -13.80
C LEU A 137 -8.87 1.35 -14.81
N VAL A 138 -8.72 2.66 -15.04
CA VAL A 138 -7.65 3.20 -15.89
C VAL A 138 -6.25 2.81 -15.39
N GLY A 139 -6.10 2.61 -14.09
CA GLY A 139 -4.83 2.18 -13.49
C GLY A 139 -4.40 0.76 -13.86
N LEU A 140 -5.34 -0.12 -14.25
CA LEU A 140 -5.08 -1.56 -14.46
C LEU A 140 -4.26 -1.88 -15.71
N ALA A 141 -4.00 -0.88 -16.57
CA ALA A 141 -3.14 -0.87 -17.77
C ALA A 141 -3.44 -1.90 -18.88
N ASP A 142 -3.97 -3.07 -18.55
CA ASP A 142 -4.24 -4.20 -19.45
C ASP A 142 -5.76 -4.33 -19.70
N PRO A 143 -6.21 -4.37 -20.96
CA PRO A 143 -7.61 -4.61 -21.32
C PRO A 143 -8.24 -5.87 -20.69
N VAL A 144 -7.47 -6.94 -20.50
CA VAL A 144 -7.95 -8.18 -19.85
C VAL A 144 -8.30 -7.92 -18.39
N HIS A 145 -7.42 -7.20 -17.70
CA HIS A 145 -7.61 -6.80 -16.30
C HIS A 145 -8.78 -5.85 -16.12
N ILE A 146 -8.96 -4.91 -17.06
CA ILE A 146 -10.12 -4.00 -17.07
C ILE A 146 -11.42 -4.77 -17.24
N THR A 147 -11.46 -5.71 -18.20
CA THR A 147 -12.65 -6.52 -18.49
C THR A 147 -13.05 -7.35 -17.27
N ARG A 148 -12.09 -8.05 -16.67
CA ARG A 148 -12.31 -8.85 -15.45
C ARG A 148 -12.79 -7.98 -14.28
N ALA A 149 -12.21 -6.80 -14.10
CA ALA A 149 -12.66 -5.87 -13.06
C ALA A 149 -14.10 -5.38 -13.30
N GLN A 150 -14.48 -5.13 -14.56
CA GLN A 150 -15.84 -4.75 -14.92
C GLN A 150 -16.85 -5.88 -14.65
N GLU A 151 -16.49 -7.14 -14.89
CA GLU A 151 -17.33 -8.31 -14.56
C GLU A 151 -17.57 -8.43 -13.05
N VAL A 152 -16.52 -8.29 -12.24
CA VAL A 152 -16.62 -8.27 -10.77
C VAL A 152 -17.53 -7.13 -10.31
N ILE A 153 -17.32 -5.93 -10.84
CA ILE A 153 -18.12 -4.75 -10.49
C ILE A 153 -19.59 -4.90 -10.92
N ALA A 154 -19.85 -5.48 -12.10
CA ALA A 154 -21.19 -5.75 -12.59
C ALA A 154 -21.92 -6.71 -11.64
N THR A 155 -21.23 -7.77 -11.19
CA THR A 155 -21.75 -8.73 -10.22
C THR A 155 -22.12 -8.06 -8.89
N LEU A 156 -21.21 -7.24 -8.34
CA LEU A 156 -21.44 -6.46 -7.12
C LEU A 156 -22.63 -5.48 -7.22
N LYS A 157 -22.88 -4.94 -8.41
CA LYS A 157 -24.02 -4.03 -8.66
C LYS A 157 -25.34 -4.78 -8.83
N SER A 158 -25.30 -6.04 -9.26
CA SER A 158 -26.50 -6.88 -9.44
C SER A 158 -27.00 -7.56 -8.17
N ASP A 159 -26.14 -7.75 -7.15
CA ASP A 159 -26.54 -8.34 -5.86
C ASP A 159 -26.12 -7.47 -4.64
N PRO A 160 -27.05 -6.69 -4.05
CA PRO A 160 -26.75 -5.84 -2.91
C PRO A 160 -26.51 -6.60 -1.58
N ARG A 161 -26.67 -7.94 -1.53
CA ARG A 161 -26.45 -8.75 -0.31
C ARG A 161 -24.99 -9.17 -0.10
N GLU A 162 -24.14 -9.04 -1.12
CA GLU A 162 -22.70 -9.38 -1.10
C GLU A 162 -21.81 -8.29 -0.44
N LEU A 163 -22.41 -7.24 0.13
CA LEU A 163 -21.67 -6.18 0.83
C LEU A 163 -20.91 -6.65 2.08
N GLY A 164 -21.18 -7.86 2.59
CA GLY A 164 -20.50 -8.46 3.75
C GLY A 164 -19.61 -9.68 3.47
N GLY A 165 -19.43 -10.10 2.21
CA GLY A 165 -19.10 -11.50 1.90
C GLY A 165 -17.84 -11.81 1.10
N VAL A 166 -16.97 -10.86 0.72
CA VAL A 166 -15.82 -11.21 -0.14
C VAL A 166 -14.60 -11.61 0.69
N ARG A 167 -14.69 -12.78 1.35
CA ARG A 167 -13.54 -13.44 2.00
C ARG A 167 -13.04 -14.67 1.22
N GLY A 168 -13.63 -14.99 0.06
CA GLY A 168 -13.44 -16.27 -0.63
C GLY A 168 -12.72 -16.25 -1.99
N LEU A 169 -12.48 -15.10 -2.63
CA LEU A 169 -11.93 -15.06 -4.00
C LEU A 169 -10.39 -14.90 -4.07
N LEU A 170 -9.71 -15.03 -2.94
CA LEU A 170 -8.24 -15.09 -2.85
C LEU A 170 -7.78 -16.47 -2.36
N SER A 171 -8.02 -17.49 -3.17
CA SER A 171 -7.31 -18.76 -3.06
C SER A 171 -6.59 -19.01 -4.39
N PRO A 172 -5.25 -19.18 -4.40
CA PRO A 172 -4.55 -19.64 -5.58
C PRO A 172 -4.75 -21.15 -5.70
N GLY A 173 -5.65 -21.57 -6.59
CA GLY A 173 -5.87 -22.99 -6.90
C GLY A 173 -7.34 -23.34 -7.09
N ALA A 174 -7.89 -22.96 -8.24
CA ALA A 174 -9.04 -23.60 -8.88
C ALA A 174 -8.92 -23.37 -10.39
#